data_AF-A0A930VE30-F1
#
_entry.id   AF-A0A930VE30-F1
#
_cell.length_a   1.000
_cell.length_b   1.000
_cell.length_c   1.000
_cell.angle_alpha   90.00
_cell.angle_beta   90.00
_cell.angle_gamma   90.00
#
_symmetry.space_group_name_H-M   'P 1'
#
loop_
_entity.id
_entity.type
_entity.pdbx_description
1 polymer ?
#
loop_
_entity_poly.entity_id
_entity_poly.type
_entity_poly.pdbx_seq_one_letter_code
_entity_poly.pdbx_strand_id
1 'polypeptide(L)'
;MRGPARNATRTGSTRVRASDGADETHLLEFVSTRKGVEGFVEPRTAVSDVTLLLVAHDGEWTRRRVPSVDWAHKFCNKHQVPSYDAAVVGVPQRMRDYNRRRKQQGL
;
A
#
# COMPACT_ATOMS: atom_id res chain seq x y z
N MET A 1 31.98 -36.48 -22.36
CA MET A 1 32.11 -35.61 -21.17
C MET A 1 31.42 -34.28 -21.46
N ARG A 2 30.21 -34.04 -20.92
CA ARG A 2 29.50 -32.76 -21.05
C ARG A 2 29.56 -32.07 -19.68
N GLY A 3 30.23 -30.92 -19.60
CA GLY A 3 30.30 -30.12 -18.38
C GLY A 3 28.93 -29.56 -17.99
N PRO A 4 28.67 -29.29 -16.70
CA PRO A 4 27.38 -28.76 -16.30
C PRO A 4 27.22 -27.32 -16.77
N ALA A 5 26.01 -27.02 -17.25
CA ALA A 5 25.58 -25.70 -17.66
C ALA A 5 25.68 -24.72 -16.47
N ARG A 6 26.49 -23.69 -16.66
CA ARG A 6 26.53 -22.50 -15.82
C ARG A 6 25.26 -21.69 -16.07
N ASN A 7 24.24 -21.94 -15.25
CA ASN A 7 23.16 -20.96 -15.07
C ASN A 7 22.76 -20.90 -13.59
N ALA A 8 23.67 -20.34 -12.80
CA ALA A 8 23.34 -19.84 -11.48
C ALA A 8 22.79 -18.41 -11.64
N THR A 9 21.55 -18.28 -12.10
CA THR A 9 20.73 -17.10 -11.79
C THR A 9 20.43 -17.15 -10.30
N ARG A 10 21.43 -16.72 -9.53
CA ARG A 10 21.39 -16.54 -8.10
C ARG A 10 20.21 -15.64 -7.76
N THR A 11 19.24 -16.20 -7.05
CA THR A 11 18.15 -15.56 -6.32
C THR A 11 18.48 -14.11 -5.99
N GLY A 12 17.79 -13.19 -6.66
CA GLY A 12 17.95 -11.76 -6.47
C GLY A 12 17.82 -11.40 -5.00
N SER A 13 18.79 -10.63 -4.50
CA SER A 13 18.73 -9.98 -3.19
C SER A 13 17.32 -9.45 -2.95
N THR A 14 16.69 -9.85 -1.84
CA THR A 14 15.33 -9.47 -1.44
C THR A 14 15.30 -7.99 -0.99
N ARG A 15 15.80 -7.08 -1.82
CA ARG A 15 15.62 -5.64 -1.62
C ARG A 15 14.18 -5.30 -1.93
N VAL A 16 13.50 -4.77 -0.93
CA VAL A 16 12.20 -4.14 -1.04
C VAL A 16 12.31 -3.06 -2.14
N ARG A 17 11.59 -3.20 -3.26
CA ARG A 17 11.52 -2.14 -4.31
C ARG A 17 11.14 -0.78 -3.72
N ALA A 18 11.77 0.29 -4.18
CA ALA A 18 11.39 1.65 -3.81
C ALA A 18 9.99 2.00 -4.34
N SER A 19 9.38 3.06 -3.79
CA SER A 19 8.20 3.69 -4.38
C SER A 19 8.53 4.33 -5.72
N ASP A 20 7.60 4.32 -6.66
CA ASP A 20 7.75 4.94 -7.98
C ASP A 20 6.52 5.76 -8.41
N GLY A 21 6.56 6.35 -9.61
CA GLY A 21 5.46 7.16 -10.13
C GLY A 21 4.17 6.37 -10.42
N ALA A 22 4.25 5.05 -10.60
CA ALA A 22 3.07 4.21 -10.78
C ALA A 22 2.32 4.04 -9.45
N ASP A 23 3.05 3.95 -8.33
CA ASP A 23 2.45 3.98 -6.99
C ASP A 23 1.69 5.28 -6.74
N GLU A 24 2.30 6.43 -7.04
CA GLU A 24 1.65 7.75 -6.87
C GLU A 24 0.43 7.89 -7.77
N THR A 25 0.53 7.51 -9.05
CA THR A 25 -0.59 7.56 -10.00
C THR A 25 -1.76 6.71 -9.51
N HIS A 26 -1.49 5.52 -8.99
CA HIS A 26 -2.54 4.65 -8.45
C HIS A 26 -3.18 5.25 -7.19
N LEU A 27 -2.41 5.88 -6.31
CA LEU A 27 -2.96 6.57 -5.14
C LEU A 27 -3.87 7.72 -5.58
N LEU A 28 -3.43 8.51 -6.57
CA LEU A 28 -4.19 9.62 -7.14
C LEU A 28 -5.50 9.16 -7.79
N GLU A 29 -5.46 8.08 -8.56
CA GLU A 29 -6.65 7.49 -9.17
C GLU A 29 -7.63 7.04 -8.09
N PHE A 30 -7.13 6.41 -7.02
CA PHE A 30 -7.99 5.96 -5.92
C PHE A 30 -8.69 7.12 -5.22
N VAL A 31 -7.96 8.18 -4.84
CA VAL A 31 -8.57 9.33 -4.15
C VAL A 31 -9.52 10.12 -5.04
N SER A 32 -9.31 10.12 -6.36
CA SER A 32 -10.16 10.88 -7.31
C SER A 32 -11.48 10.18 -7.65
N THR A 33 -11.54 8.86 -7.50
CA THR A 33 -12.71 8.05 -7.92
C THR A 33 -13.51 7.47 -6.76
N ARG A 34 -12.91 7.34 -5.56
CA ARG A 34 -13.59 6.81 -4.36
C ARG A 34 -14.04 7.94 -3.44
N LYS A 35 -15.16 7.74 -2.75
CA LYS A 35 -15.72 8.71 -1.79
C LYS A 35 -15.30 8.36 -0.36
N GLY A 36 -15.16 9.40 0.48
CA GLY A 36 -14.87 9.27 1.91
C GLY A 36 -13.58 8.48 2.18
N VAL A 37 -12.53 8.76 1.40
CA VAL A 37 -11.24 8.10 1.55
C VAL A 37 -10.53 8.65 2.77
N GLU A 38 -9.98 7.75 3.59
CA GLU A 38 -9.06 8.07 4.68
C GLU A 38 -7.72 7.36 4.42
N GLY A 39 -6.62 8.03 4.77
CA GLY A 39 -5.26 7.50 4.68
C GLY A 39 -4.74 6.94 6.01
N PHE A 40 -4.09 5.78 5.95
CA PHE A 40 -3.44 5.14 7.08
C PHE A 40 -1.97 4.92 6.72
N VAL A 41 -1.09 5.67 7.37
CA VAL A 41 0.35 5.64 7.12
C VAL A 41 0.96 4.52 7.94
N GLU A 42 1.62 3.59 7.27
CA GLU A 42 2.31 2.47 7.89
C GLU A 42 3.81 2.78 7.88
N PRO A 43 4.46 2.88 9.05
CA PRO A 43 5.88 3.17 9.12
C PRO A 43 6.71 2.02 8.57
N ARG A 44 7.96 2.32 8.23
CA ARG A 44 8.92 1.30 7.83
C ARG A 44 9.09 0.27 8.95
N THR A 45 9.13 -1.00 8.56
CA THR A 45 9.45 -2.12 9.43
C THR A 45 10.72 -2.83 8.94
N ALA A 46 11.16 -3.87 9.66
CA ALA A 46 12.31 -4.68 9.24
C ALA A 46 12.13 -5.36 7.86
N VAL A 47 10.88 -5.57 7.43
CA VAL A 47 10.54 -6.33 6.23
C VAL A 47 9.69 -5.56 5.22
N SER A 48 9.38 -4.29 5.47
CA SER A 48 8.55 -3.47 4.57
C SER A 48 8.94 -2.00 4.67
N ASP A 49 9.02 -1.32 3.52
CA ASP A 49 9.16 0.14 3.47
C ASP A 49 7.85 0.84 3.86
N VAL A 50 7.89 2.17 3.96
CA VAL A 50 6.73 2.98 4.30
C VAL A 50 5.63 2.76 3.26
N THR A 51 4.41 2.52 3.73
CA THR A 51 3.24 2.34 2.87
C THR A 51 2.12 3.28 3.27
N LEU A 52 1.34 3.71 2.28
CA LEU A 52 0.08 4.41 2.47
C LEU A 52 -1.06 3.45 2.12
N LEU A 53 -1.90 3.16 3.10
CA LEU A 53 -3.15 2.43 2.95
C LEU A 53 -4.29 3.44 2.82
N LEU A 54 -4.96 3.48 1.69
CA LEU A 54 -6.16 4.27 1.48
C LEU A 54 -7.39 3.38 1.65
N VAL A 55 -8.38 3.83 2.44
CA VAL A 55 -9.63 3.11 2.69
C VAL A 55 -10.81 4.02 2.41
N ALA A 56 -11.62 3.67 1.42
CA ALA A 56 -12.86 4.35 1.05
C ALA A 56 -13.98 4.13 2.09
N HIS A 57 -15.08 4.88 1.95
CA HIS A 57 -16.22 4.84 2.87
C HIS A 57 -16.87 3.44 2.98
N ASP A 58 -16.91 2.68 1.89
CA ASP A 58 -17.48 1.33 1.81
C ASP A 58 -16.49 0.22 2.23
N GLY A 59 -15.25 0.60 2.53
CA GLY A 59 -14.17 -0.29 2.90
C GLY A 59 -13.34 -0.83 1.73
N GLU A 60 -13.61 -0.43 0.47
CA GLU A 60 -12.64 -0.65 -0.61
C GLU A 60 -11.31 0.00 -0.23
N TRP A 61 -10.20 -0.66 -0.55
CA TRP A 61 -8.89 -0.18 -0.14
C TRP A 61 -7.81 -0.46 -1.18
N THR A 62 -6.76 0.36 -1.15
CA THR A 62 -5.50 0.11 -1.85
C THR A 62 -4.32 0.41 -0.93
N ARG A 63 -3.19 -0.26 -1.15
CA ARG A 63 -1.95 -0.03 -0.42
C ARG A 63 -0.80 0.14 -1.39
N ARG A 64 -0.06 1.23 -1.28
CA ARG A 64 1.11 1.51 -2.13
C ARG A 64 2.31 1.94 -1.30
N ARG A 65 3.52 1.71 -1.81
CA ARG A 65 4.76 2.20 -1.20
C ARG A 65 4.88 3.69 -1.45
N VAL A 66 5.44 4.39 -0.48
CA VAL A 66 5.62 5.84 -0.54
C VAL A 66 7.03 6.22 -0.06
N PRO A 67 7.57 7.36 -0.53
CA PRO A 67 8.95 7.75 -0.20
C PRO A 67 9.21 7.91 1.30
N SER A 68 8.23 8.41 2.06
CA SER A 68 8.34 8.63 3.52
C SER A 68 6.97 8.83 4.17
N VAL A 69 6.94 8.83 5.50
CA VAL A 69 5.76 9.16 6.32
C VAL A 69 5.30 10.60 6.05
N ASP A 70 6.24 11.55 6.03
CA ASP A 70 5.97 12.96 5.71
C ASP A 70 5.38 13.13 4.30
N TRP A 71 5.91 12.40 3.31
CA TRP A 71 5.35 12.41 1.96
C TRP A 71 3.90 11.90 1.96
N ALA A 72 3.61 10.84 2.70
CA ALA A 72 2.27 10.26 2.78
C ALA A 72 1.25 11.27 3.34
N HIS A 73 1.59 11.94 4.45
CA HIS A 73 0.73 12.99 5.01
C HIS A 73 0.59 14.19 4.07
N LYS A 74 1.67 14.63 3.41
CA LYS A 74 1.60 15.71 2.41
C LYS A 74 0.74 15.35 1.21
N PHE A 75 0.84 14.12 0.70
CA PHE A 75 -0.02 13.60 -0.35
C PHE A 75 -1.49 13.66 0.09
N CYS A 76 -1.81 13.09 1.25
CA CYS A 76 -3.17 13.11 1.79
C CYS A 76 -3.70 14.55 1.98
N ASN A 77 -2.92 15.45 2.59
CA ASN A 77 -3.30 16.84 2.78
C ASN A 77 -3.56 17.57 1.45
N LYS A 78 -2.71 17.37 0.45
CA LYS A 78 -2.86 17.97 -0.89
C LYS A 78 -4.18 17.54 -1.55
N HIS A 79 -4.63 16.31 -1.29
CA HIS A 79 -5.85 15.75 -1.85
C HIS A 79 -7.05 15.80 -0.89
N GLN A 80 -6.95 16.58 0.20
CA GLN A 80 -8.01 16.73 1.21
C GLN A 80 -8.47 15.40 1.82
N VAL A 81 -7.56 14.44 1.93
CA VAL A 81 -7.78 13.14 2.55
C VAL A 81 -7.28 13.22 4.00
N PRO A 82 -8.11 12.97 5.02
CA PRO A 82 -7.63 12.82 6.39
C PRO A 82 -6.67 11.64 6.50
N SER A 83 -5.59 11.78 7.27
CA SER A 83 -4.58 10.73 7.41
C SER A 83 -4.14 10.50 8.86
N TYR A 84 -3.83 9.24 9.19
CA TYR A 84 -3.49 8.79 10.54
C TYR A 84 -2.31 7.82 10.51
N ASP A 85 -1.55 7.72 11.61
CA ASP A 85 -0.58 6.65 11.80
C ASP A 85 -1.30 5.32 12.10
N ALA A 86 -1.16 4.35 11.20
CA ALA A 86 -1.81 3.05 11.31
C ALA A 86 -1.37 2.27 12.56
N ALA A 87 -0.13 2.48 13.02
CA ALA A 87 0.39 1.87 14.24
C ALA A 87 -0.29 2.40 15.51
N VAL A 88 -0.90 3.59 15.45
CA VAL A 88 -1.59 4.23 16.57
C VAL A 88 -3.08 3.88 16.55
N VAL A 89 -3.74 4.06 15.42
CA VAL A 89 -5.21 3.92 15.32
C VAL A 89 -5.67 2.54 14.85
N GLY A 90 -4.77 1.75 14.27
CA GLY A 90 -5.10 0.48 13.64
C GLY A 90 -5.83 0.64 12.30
N VAL A 91 -6.18 -0.51 11.69
CA VAL A 91 -6.92 -0.57 10.42
C VAL A 91 -8.43 -0.53 10.69
N PRO A 92 -9.21 0.29 9.95
CA PRO A 92 -10.62 0.52 10.24
C PRO A 92 -11.48 -0.71 10.00
N GLN A 93 -12.56 -0.85 10.78
CA GLN A 93 -13.49 -1.98 10.72
C GLN A 93 -14.10 -2.16 9.32
N ARG A 94 -14.42 -1.06 8.61
CA ARG A 94 -15.01 -1.10 7.27
C ARG A 94 -14.15 -1.85 6.24
N MET A 95 -12.82 -1.74 6.33
CA MET A 95 -11.89 -2.51 5.49
C MET A 95 -11.95 -4.01 5.81
N ARG A 96 -12.03 -4.37 7.10
CA ARG A 96 -12.15 -5.77 7.54
C ARG A 96 -13.46 -6.38 7.05
N ASP A 97 -14.54 -5.62 7.13
CA ASP A 97 -15.86 -6.02 6.65
C ASP A 97 -15.88 -6.18 5.12
N TYR A 98 -15.22 -5.28 4.39
CA TYR A 98 -15.04 -5.40 2.94
C TYR A 98 -14.31 -6.69 2.56
N ASN A 99 -13.19 -7.01 3.23
CA ASN A 99 -12.45 -8.25 2.99
C ASN A 99 -13.31 -9.49 3.28
N ARG A 100 -14.13 -9.45 4.34
CA ARG A 100 -15.08 -10.52 4.67
C ARG A 100 -16.12 -10.72 3.55
N ARG A 101 -16.69 -9.61 3.02
CA ARG A 101 -17.63 -9.67 1.88
C ARG A 101 -16.97 -10.23 0.62
N ARG A 102 -15.76 -9.79 0.27
CA ARG A 102 -15.00 -10.31 -0.89
C ARG A 102 -14.73 -11.81 -0.77
N LYS A 103 -14.27 -12.26 0.40
CA LYS A 103 -14.05 -13.69 0.67
C LYS A 103 -15.32 -14.52 0.53
N GLN A 104 -16.47 -14.02 0.99
CA GLN A 104 -17.76 -14.69 0.82
C GLN A 104 -18.21 -14.77 -0.65
N GLN A 105 -17.77 -13.82 -1.47
CA GLN A 105 -18.03 -13.77 -2.91
C GLN A 105 -17.02 -14.58 -3.75
N GLY A 106 -16.06 -15.26 -3.10
CA GLY A 106 -15.02 -16.04 -3.79
C GLY A 106 -13.93 -15.20 -4.46
N LEU A 107 -13.77 -13.94 -4.04
CA LEU A 107 -12.76 -12.99 -4.50
C LEU A 107 -11.61 -12.86 -3.49
#